data_AF-A0A8D9F703-F1
#
_entry.id   AF-A0A8D9F703-F1
#
_cell.length_a   1.000
_cell.length_b   1.000
_cell.length_c   1.000
_cell.angle_alpha   90.00
_cell.angle_beta   90.00
_cell.angle_gamma   90.00
#
_symmetry.space_group_name_H-M   'P 1'
#
loop_
_entity.id
_entity.type
_entity.pdbx_description
1 polymer ?
#
loop_
_entity_poly.entity_id
_entity_poly.type
_entity_poly.pdbx_seq_one_letter_code
_entity_poly.pdbx_strand_id
1 'polypeptide(L)'
;MGMTSGKGAPENKESWWWNEEVQGMVKLKKVAWKKWDISGREEDRLEYQRAKKNAKRAVAVAKAKAIEEGYRDIENGEGERRLLRIAKAKDRESKDVTVIKQIKDKEGNVLQDHNHI
;
A
#
# COMPACT_ATOMS: atom_id res chain seq x y z
N MET A 1 -6.36 26.12 20.24
CA MET A 1 -5.23 25.32 19.70
C MET A 1 -5.82 24.27 18.78
N GLY A 2 -5.59 24.37 17.47
CA GLY A 2 -6.15 23.42 16.50
C GLY A 2 -5.24 22.20 16.35
N MET A 3 -5.71 21.03 16.76
CA MET A 3 -5.04 19.76 16.47
C MET A 3 -5.50 19.30 15.10
N THR A 4 -4.65 19.46 14.08
CA THR A 4 -4.84 18.74 12.82
C THR A 4 -4.49 17.28 13.09
N SER A 5 -5.51 16.45 13.28
CA SER A 5 -5.33 15.00 13.20
C SER A 5 -5.05 14.67 11.74
N GLY A 6 -3.78 14.74 11.33
CA GLY A 6 -3.34 14.17 10.07
C GLY A 6 -3.79 12.72 10.06
N LYS A 7 -4.54 12.32 9.03
CA LYS A 7 -4.81 10.90 8.75
C LYS A 7 -3.46 10.19 8.82
N GLY A 8 -3.31 9.30 9.80
CA GLY A 8 -2.11 8.46 9.92
C GLY A 8 -1.83 7.76 8.60
N ALA A 9 -0.57 7.36 8.40
CA ALA A 9 -0.17 6.55 7.24
C ALA A 9 -1.24 5.48 6.97
N PRO A 10 -1.71 5.34 5.72
CA PRO A 10 -2.89 4.54 5.42
C PRO A 10 -2.75 3.15 6.04
N GLU A 11 -3.65 2.85 6.97
CA GLU A 11 -3.71 1.56 7.66
C GLU A 11 -3.79 0.45 6.61
N ASN A 12 -2.69 -0.28 6.47
CA ASN A 12 -2.64 -1.65 5.98
C ASN A 12 -3.14 -1.90 4.54
N LYS A 13 -2.67 -1.13 3.55
CA LYS A 13 -2.67 -1.59 2.14
C LYS A 13 -1.38 -2.32 1.75
N GLU A 14 -0.29 -2.07 2.47
CA GLU A 14 1.02 -2.64 2.15
C GLU A 14 1.28 -4.03 2.75
N SER A 15 0.40 -4.55 3.63
CA SER A 15 0.67 -5.79 4.37
C SER A 15 -0.05 -7.05 3.85
N TRP A 16 -0.83 -6.97 2.76
CA TRP A 16 -1.53 -8.17 2.23
C TRP A 16 -0.56 -9.29 1.82
N TRP A 17 0.63 -8.96 1.32
CA TRP A 17 1.67 -9.93 0.95
C TRP A 17 2.64 -10.25 2.11
N TRP A 18 2.41 -9.72 3.31
CA TRP A 18 3.33 -9.86 4.45
C TRP A 18 3.05 -11.14 5.24
N ASN A 19 3.65 -12.25 4.81
CA ASN A 19 3.45 -13.58 5.40
C ASN A 19 4.53 -13.98 6.43
N GLU A 20 4.32 -15.09 7.14
CA GLU A 20 5.26 -15.62 8.16
C GLU A 20 6.65 -15.94 7.59
N GLU A 21 6.72 -16.39 6.34
CA GLU A 21 8.00 -16.68 5.66
C GLU A 21 8.83 -15.39 5.46
N VAL A 22 8.19 -14.31 4.98
CA VAL A 22 8.81 -13.00 4.84
C VAL A 22 9.30 -12.49 6.20
N GLN A 23 8.48 -12.63 7.24
CA GLN A 23 8.88 -12.25 8.60
C GLN A 23 10.08 -13.05 9.09
N GLY A 24 10.06 -14.37 8.91
CA GLY A 24 11.15 -15.27 9.28
C GLY A 24 12.45 -14.88 8.58
N MET A 25 12.40 -14.68 7.26
CA MET A 25 13.57 -14.30 6.48
C MET A 25 14.11 -12.91 6.84
N VAL A 26 13.24 -11.94 7.13
CA VAL A 26 13.64 -10.60 7.59
C VAL A 26 14.28 -10.67 8.99
N LYS A 27 13.75 -11.50 9.88
CA LYS A 27 14.34 -11.75 11.21
C LYS A 27 15.73 -12.39 11.08
N LEU A 28 15.88 -13.43 10.25
CA LEU A 28 17.17 -14.08 9.99
C LEU A 28 18.20 -13.10 9.41
N LYS A 29 17.80 -12.28 8.43
CA LYS A 29 18.63 -11.19 7.91
C LYS A 29 19.09 -10.25 9.02
N LYS A 30 18.19 -9.88 9.94
CA LYS A 30 18.49 -8.95 11.05
C LYS A 30 19.46 -9.56 12.06
N VAL A 31 19.31 -10.86 12.39
CA VAL A 31 20.23 -11.59 13.26
C VAL A 31 21.61 -11.68 12.62
N ALA A 32 21.70 -12.08 11.36
CA ALA A 32 22.97 -12.17 10.64
C ALA A 32 23.68 -10.81 10.51
N TRP A 33 22.91 -9.73 10.30
CA TRP A 33 23.46 -8.37 10.30
C TRP A 33 24.07 -8.01 11.66
N LYS A 34 23.36 -8.24 12.77
CA LYS A 34 23.89 -7.99 14.12
C LYS A 34 25.14 -8.82 14.42
N LYS A 35 25.16 -10.09 13.98
CA LYS A 35 26.31 -10.98 14.15
C LYS A 35 27.55 -10.43 13.43
N TRP A 36 27.38 -10.00 12.18
CA TRP A 36 28.45 -9.37 11.40
C TRP A 36 28.88 -8.01 11.97
N ASP A 37 27.93 -7.20 12.44
CA ASP A 37 28.20 -5.89 13.07
C ASP A 37 29.10 -6.03 14.31
N ILE A 38 28.89 -7.09 15.11
CA ILE A 38 29.71 -7.38 16.29
C ILE A 38 31.05 -8.02 15.91
N SER A 39 31.06 -8.98 14.98
CA SER A 39 32.26 -9.78 14.73
C SER A 39 33.23 -9.15 13.72
N GLY A 40 32.73 -8.36 12.77
CA GLY A 40 33.49 -7.82 11.65
C GLY A 40 34.06 -8.86 10.68
N ARG A 41 33.80 -10.16 10.88
CA ARG A 41 34.41 -11.24 10.09
C ARG A 41 33.77 -11.35 8.70
N GLU A 42 34.58 -11.71 7.70
CA GLU A 42 34.12 -11.92 6.33
C GLU A 42 33.12 -13.10 6.23
N GLU A 43 33.30 -14.15 7.03
CA GLU A 43 32.36 -15.28 7.08
C GLU A 43 30.95 -14.84 7.50
N ASP A 44 30.87 -13.99 8.53
CA ASP A 44 29.61 -13.44 9.03
C ASP A 44 29.00 -12.43 8.03
N ARG A 45 29.85 -11.71 7.28
CA ARG A 45 29.42 -10.86 6.16
C ARG A 45 28.78 -11.67 5.04
N LEU A 46 29.38 -12.80 4.66
CA LEU A 46 28.83 -13.70 3.65
C LEU A 46 27.49 -14.31 4.10
N GLU A 47 27.37 -14.69 5.37
CA GLU A 47 26.12 -15.16 5.97
C GLU A 47 25.03 -14.10 5.90
N TYR A 48 25.33 -12.86 6.28
CA TYR A 48 24.42 -11.73 6.14
C TYR A 48 23.99 -11.50 4.68
N GLN A 49 24.91 -11.53 3.72
CA GLN A 49 24.58 -11.35 2.31
C GLN A 49 23.65 -12.45 1.77
N ARG A 50 23.86 -13.70 2.19
CA ARG A 50 22.96 -14.82 1.86
C ARG A 50 21.57 -14.59 2.45
N ALA A 51 21.50 -14.27 3.75
CA ALA A 51 20.23 -13.99 4.43
C ALA A 51 19.49 -12.79 3.80
N LYS A 52 20.23 -11.73 3.42
CA LYS A 52 19.69 -10.56 2.71
C LYS A 52 19.09 -10.95 1.36
N LYS A 53 19.78 -11.78 0.56
CA LYS A 53 19.28 -12.26 -0.72
C LYS A 53 18.02 -13.12 -0.55
N ASN A 54 18.00 -13.99 0.46
CA ASN A 54 16.85 -14.84 0.77
C ASN A 54 15.64 -14.01 1.21
N ALA A 55 15.82 -13.01 2.07
CA ALA A 55 14.74 -12.09 2.44
C ALA A 55 14.18 -11.33 1.23
N LYS A 56 15.04 -10.84 0.33
CA LYS A 56 14.59 -10.18 -0.91
C LYS A 56 13.78 -11.14 -1.80
N ARG A 57 14.22 -12.39 -1.91
CA ARG A 57 13.51 -13.44 -2.66
C ARG A 57 12.15 -13.76 -2.07
N ALA A 58 12.07 -13.99 -0.76
CA ALA A 58 10.81 -14.27 -0.08
C ALA A 58 9.80 -13.13 -0.25
N VAL A 59 10.25 -11.87 -0.13
CA VAL A 59 9.39 -10.70 -0.40
C VAL A 59 8.90 -10.68 -1.85
N ALA A 60 9.78 -10.95 -2.81
CA ALA A 60 9.39 -10.99 -4.22
C ALA A 60 8.37 -12.09 -4.52
N VAL A 61 8.58 -13.29 -3.96
CA VAL A 61 7.66 -14.43 -4.10
C VAL A 61 6.31 -14.10 -3.46
N ALA A 62 6.29 -13.57 -2.24
CA ALA A 62 5.06 -13.23 -1.54
C ALA A 62 4.26 -12.16 -2.30
N LYS A 63 4.94 -11.15 -2.85
CA LYS A 63 4.32 -10.14 -3.72
C LYS A 63 3.76 -10.76 -5.00
N ALA A 64 4.53 -11.60 -5.68
CA ALA A 64 4.08 -12.27 -6.90
C ALA A 64 2.84 -13.14 -6.63
N LYS A 65 2.84 -13.88 -5.52
CA LYS A 65 1.71 -14.72 -5.10
C LYS A 65 0.47 -13.88 -4.78
N ALA A 66 0.62 -12.79 -4.05
CA ALA A 66 -0.50 -11.89 -3.76
C ALA A 66 -1.10 -11.25 -5.03
N ILE A 67 -0.25 -10.96 -6.02
CA ILE A 67 -0.68 -10.46 -7.32
C ILE A 67 -1.43 -11.55 -8.09
N GLU A 68 -0.88 -12.76 -8.17
CA GLU A 68 -1.48 -13.93 -8.84
C GLU A 68 -2.84 -14.29 -8.25
N GLU A 69 -2.95 -14.35 -6.93
CA GLU A 69 -4.22 -14.58 -6.22
C GLU A 69 -5.25 -13.50 -6.59
N GLY A 70 -4.82 -12.23 -6.57
CA GLY A 70 -5.68 -11.12 -7.00
C GLY A 70 -6.16 -11.22 -8.44
N TYR A 71 -5.35 -11.78 -9.36
CA TYR A 71 -5.75 -12.05 -10.74
C TYR A 71 -6.68 -13.25 -10.86
N ARG A 72 -6.49 -14.29 -10.05
CA ARG A 72 -7.36 -15.48 -10.05
C ARG A 72 -8.77 -15.16 -9.54
N ASP A 73 -8.87 -14.32 -8.51
CA ASP A 73 -10.15 -13.72 -8.10
C ASP A 73 -10.80 -12.90 -9.23
N ILE A 74 -9.98 -12.32 -10.12
CA ILE A 74 -10.50 -11.58 -11.26
C ILE A 74 -11.08 -12.52 -12.34
N GLU A 75 -10.44 -13.66 -12.57
CA GLU A 75 -10.81 -14.61 -13.62
C GLU A 75 -12.11 -15.37 -13.33
N ASN A 76 -12.45 -15.58 -12.05
CA ASN A 76 -13.60 -16.39 -11.62
C ASN A 76 -14.99 -15.69 -11.73
N GLY A 77 -15.13 -14.65 -12.56
CA GLY A 77 -16.41 -13.98 -12.86
C GLY A 77 -16.83 -12.86 -11.88
N GLU A 78 -16.50 -12.94 -10.58
CA GLU A 78 -16.69 -11.83 -9.63
C GLU A 78 -15.69 -10.68 -9.84
N GLY A 79 -14.63 -10.97 -10.57
CA GLY A 79 -13.53 -10.10 -10.88
C GLY A 79 -13.82 -8.86 -11.66
N GLU A 80 -14.66 -8.96 -12.68
CA GLU A 80 -14.97 -7.83 -13.57
C GLU A 80 -15.58 -6.67 -12.77
N ARG A 81 -16.52 -7.00 -11.86
CA ARG A 81 -17.18 -6.03 -10.98
C ARG A 81 -16.21 -5.43 -9.96
N ARG A 82 -15.23 -6.21 -9.49
CA ARG A 82 -14.15 -5.76 -8.60
C ARG A 82 -13.14 -4.87 -9.35
N LEU A 83 -12.79 -5.21 -10.58
CA LEU A 83 -11.89 -4.45 -11.44
C LEU A 83 -12.50 -3.09 -11.80
N LEU A 84 -13.78 -3.07 -12.18
CA LEU A 84 -14.57 -1.85 -12.41
C LEU A 84 -14.60 -0.97 -11.15
N ARG A 85 -14.74 -1.56 -9.96
CA ARG A 85 -14.70 -0.83 -8.68
C ARG A 85 -13.32 -0.22 -8.41
N ILE A 86 -12.24 -0.97 -8.64
CA ILE A 86 -10.86 -0.50 -8.48
C ILE A 86 -10.56 0.62 -9.48
N ALA A 87 -10.96 0.47 -10.74
CA ALA A 87 -10.81 1.48 -11.78
C ALA A 87 -11.55 2.78 -11.42
N LYS A 88 -12.81 2.69 -10.97
CA LYS A 88 -13.57 3.85 -10.49
C LYS A 88 -12.97 4.50 -9.24
N ALA A 89 -12.38 3.72 -8.33
CA ALA A 89 -11.70 4.26 -7.16
C ALA A 89 -10.45 5.06 -7.54
N LYS A 90 -9.64 4.53 -8.47
CA LYS A 90 -8.48 5.25 -9.03
C LYS A 90 -8.90 6.52 -9.78
N ASP A 91 -9.93 6.44 -10.62
CA ASP A 91 -10.51 7.61 -11.31
C ASP A 91 -10.98 8.70 -10.32
N ARG A 92 -11.59 8.31 -9.21
CA ARG A 92 -11.95 9.26 -8.14
C ARG A 92 -10.74 9.84 -7.43
N GLU A 93 -9.71 9.05 -7.16
CA GLU A 93 -8.47 9.51 -6.52
C GLU A 93 -7.68 10.48 -7.42
N SER A 94 -7.72 10.28 -8.74
CA SER A 94 -7.09 11.17 -9.72
C SER A 94 -7.88 12.45 -10.02
N LYS A 95 -9.06 12.65 -9.43
CA LYS A 95 -9.87 13.87 -9.62
C LYS A 95 -9.62 14.85 -8.46
N ASP A 96 -9.12 16.04 -8.78
CA ASP A 96 -8.93 17.13 -7.82
C ASP A 96 -10.24 17.61 -7.17
N VAL A 97 -11.35 17.54 -7.91
CA VAL A 97 -12.69 17.87 -7.41
C VAL A 97 -13.56 16.62 -7.45
N THR A 98 -13.68 15.95 -6.31
CA THR A 98 -14.51 14.74 -6.16
C THR A 98 -15.97 15.05 -5.79
N VAL A 99 -16.25 16.24 -5.27
CA VAL A 99 -17.59 16.69 -4.90
C VAL A 99 -17.71 18.19 -5.19
N ILE A 100 -18.68 18.56 -6.04
CA ILE A 100 -19.03 19.97 -6.24
C ILE A 100 -19.87 20.39 -5.03
N LYS A 101 -19.32 21.25 -4.17
CA LYS A 101 -20.09 21.83 -3.05
C LYS A 101 -20.96 22.96 -3.59
N GLN A 102 -22.27 22.75 -3.63
CA GLN A 102 -23.24 23.81 -3.90
C GLN A 102 -23.47 24.61 -2.62
N ILE A 103 -23.30 25.93 -2.69
CA ILE A 103 -23.69 26.83 -1.60
C ILE A 103 -25.19 27.05 -1.74
N LYS A 104 -25.94 26.74 -0.67
CA LYS A 104 -27.39 26.90 -0.62
C LYS A 104 -27.77 27.99 0.39
N ASP A 105 -28.84 28.72 0.12
CA ASP A 105 -29.45 29.64 1.08
C ASP A 105 -30.21 28.89 2.20
N LYS A 106 -30.80 29.65 3.13
CA LYS A 106 -31.58 29.10 4.25
C LYS A 106 -32.87 28.39 3.81
N GLU A 107 -33.32 28.62 2.58
CA GLU A 107 -34.50 28.04 1.96
C GLU A 107 -34.15 26.82 1.07
N GLY A 108 -32.85 26.52 0.91
CA GLY A 108 -32.34 25.37 0.18
C GLY A 108 -32.07 25.64 -1.31
N ASN A 109 -32.17 26.88 -1.78
CA ASN A 109 -31.89 27.23 -3.17
C ASN A 109 -30.39 27.38 -3.40
N VAL A 110 -29.90 26.89 -4.54
CA VAL A 110 -28.48 26.99 -4.92
C VAL A 110 -28.18 28.44 -5.34
N LEU A 111 -27.24 29.07 -4.66
CA LEU A 111 -26.78 30.42 -5.01
C LEU A 111 -25.94 30.34 -6.29
N GLN A 112 -26.33 31.07 -7.33
CA GLN A 112 -25.56 31.25 -8.55
C GLN A 112 -25.05 32.69 -8.62
N ASP A 113 -23.74 32.85 -8.73
CA ASP A 113 -23.11 34.14 -9.02
C ASP A 113 -23.40 34.50 -10.48
N HIS A 114 -24.26 35.48 -10.70
CA HIS A 114 -24.52 36.05 -12.02
C HIS A 114 -23.56 37.21 -12.27
N ASN A 115 -22.26 36.94 -12.33
CA ASN A 115 -21.31 37.93 -12.85
C ASN A 115 -21.01 37.59 -14.31
N HIS A 116 -21.76 38.25 -15.19
CA HIS A 116 -21.50 38.27 -16.63
C HIS A 116 -20.49 39.39 -16.89
N ILE A 117 -19.30 39.03 -17.38
CA ILE A 117 -18.42 39.92 -18.16
C ILE A 117 -17.92 39.14 -19.37
#